data_AF-A0A7Y3G726-F1
#
_entry.id   AF-A0A7Y3G726-F1
#
_cell.length_a   1.000
_cell.length_b   1.000
_cell.length_c   1.000
_cell.angle_alpha   90.00
_cell.angle_beta   90.00
_cell.angle_gamma   90.00
#
_symmetry.space_group_name_H-M   'P 1'
#
loop_
_entity.id
_entity.type
_entity.pdbx_description
1 polymer ?
#
loop_
_entity_poly.entity_id
_entity_poly.type
_entity_poly.pdbx_seq_one_letter_code
_entity_poly.pdbx_strand_id
1 'polypeptide(L)' 'MNPAEEYILNQPEPFRSILMHLQVVLEHTLPEAELKYKWRIPCYYIGK' A
#
# COMPACT_ATOMS: atom_id res chain seq x y z
N MET A 1 12.18 -4.25 -7.82
CA MET A 1 10.84 -4.71 -7.40
C MET A 1 10.50 -4.02 -6.10
N ASN A 2 9.35 -3.35 -6.03
CA ASN A 2 8.88 -2.72 -4.80
C ASN A 2 8.18 -3.79 -3.94
N PRO A 3 8.70 -4.13 -2.75
CA PRO A 3 8.14 -5.21 -1.93
C PRO A 3 6.71 -4.92 -1.45
N ALA A 4 6.30 -3.66 -1.39
CA ALA A 4 4.92 -3.29 -1.07
C ALA A 4 3.95 -3.60 -2.22
N GLU A 5 4.33 -3.29 -3.45
CA GLU A 5 3.52 -3.63 -4.64
C GLU A 5 3.41 -5.14 -4.82
N GLU A 6 4.52 -5.86 -4.65
CA GLU A 6 4.52 -7.32 -4.73
C GLU A 6 3.62 -7.96 -3.66
N TYR A 7 3.62 -7.41 -2.45
CA TYR A 7 2.68 -7.84 -1.40
C TYR A 7 1.22 -7.67 -1.82
N ILE A 8 0.86 -6.53 -2.40
CA ILE A 8 -0.52 -6.22 -2.83
C ILE A 8 -0.94 -7.15 -3.97
N LEU A 9 -0.09 -7.29 -5.00
CA LEU A 9 -0.41 -8.09 -6.20
C LEU A 9 -0.53 -9.59 -5.93
N ASN A 10 0.21 -10.09 -4.93
CA ASN A 10 0.18 -11.50 -4.54
C ASN A 10 -0.96 -11.87 -3.57
N GLN A 11 -1.76 -10.90 -3.10
CA GLN A 11 -2.91 -11.22 -2.26
C GLN A 11 -3.99 -11.96 -3.07
N PRO A 12 -4.70 -12.92 -2.46
CA PRO A 12 -5.89 -13.50 -3.07
C PRO A 12 -7.01 -12.46 -3.13
N GLU A 13 -7.91 -12.61 -4.09
CA GLU A 13 -9.16 -11.84 -4.10
C GLU A 13 -10.02 -12.22 -2.88
N PRO A 14 -10.76 -11.26 -2.28
CA PRO A 14 -10.97 -9.88 -2.75
C PRO A 14 -9.94 -8.87 -2.25
N PHE A 15 -8.95 -9.31 -1.46
CA PHE A 15 -8.05 -8.42 -0.73
C PHE A 15 -7.13 -7.63 -1.67
N ARG A 16 -6.69 -8.23 -2.77
CA ARG A 16 -5.92 -7.53 -3.80
C ARG A 16 -6.67 -6.32 -4.34
N SER A 17 -7.92 -6.50 -4.77
CA SER A 17 -8.75 -5.40 -5.28
C SER A 17 -8.95 -4.29 -4.24
N ILE A 18 -9.19 -4.67 -2.97
CA ILE A 18 -9.34 -3.72 -1.87
C ILE A 18 -8.04 -2.93 -1.64
N LEU A 19 -6.89 -3.60 -1.56
CA LEU A 19 -5.61 -2.96 -1.31
C LEU A 19 -5.18 -2.03 -2.46
N MET A 20 -5.43 -2.43 -3.71
CA MET A 20 -5.18 -1.57 -4.87
C MET A 20 -6.06 -0.31 -4.84
N HIS A 21 -7.35 -0.46 -4.49
CA HIS A 21 -8.23 0.69 -4.35
C HIS A 21 -7.78 1.62 -3.22
N LEU A 22 -7.43 1.06 -2.04
CA LEU A 22 -6.90 1.83 -0.92
C LEU A 22 -5.63 2.58 -1.30
N GLN A 23 -4.72 1.95 -2.04
CA GLN A 23 -3.50 2.59 -2.51
C GLN A 23 -3.80 3.83 -3.35
N VAL A 24 -4.66 3.71 -4.36
CA VAL A 24 -5.05 4.86 -5.22
C VAL A 24 -5.74 5.96 -4.42
N VAL A 25 -6.64 5.59 -3.49
CA VAL A 25 -7.32 6.56 -2.63
C VAL A 25 -6.31 7.28 -1.74
N LEU A 26 -5.36 6.58 -1.13
CA LEU A 26 -4.35 7.17 -0.25
C LEU A 26 -3.39 8.08 -1.01
N GLU A 27 -2.91 7.66 -2.19
CA GLU A 27 -2.06 8.49 -3.04
C GLU A 27 -2.75 9.78 -3.48
N HIS A 28 -4.07 9.74 -3.71
CA HIS A 28 -4.84 10.93 -4.09
C HIS A 28 -5.20 11.83 -2.90
N THR A 29 -5.53 11.24 -1.75
CA THR A 29 -6.03 11.99 -0.57
C THR A 29 -4.93 12.48 0.35
N LEU A 30 -3.79 11.78 0.41
CA LEU A 30 -2.67 12.02 1.31
C LEU A 30 -1.36 11.95 0.51
N PRO A 31 -1.08 12.92 -0.39
CA PRO A 31 0.07 12.89 -1.28
C PRO A 31 1.43 12.92 -0.56
N GLU A 32 1.46 13.37 0.69
CA GLU A 32 2.64 13.34 1.57
C GLU A 32 2.87 12.00 2.28
N ALA A 33 1.95 11.04 2.15
CA ALA A 33 2.07 9.74 2.78
C ALA A 33 3.14 8.87 2.09
N GLU A 34 4.11 8.39 2.85
CA GLU A 34 5.15 7.49 2.35
C GLU A 34 4.76 6.03 2.58
N LEU A 35 4.64 5.26 1.50
CA LEU A 35 4.46 3.81 1.56
C LEU A 35 5.80 3.13 1.87
N LYS A 36 5.88 2.47 3.02
CA LYS A 36 7.05 1.70 3.47
C LYS A 36 6.68 0.24 3.68
N TYR A 37 7.63 -0.65 3.45
CA TYR A 37 7.45 -2.08 3.75
C TYR A 37 8.16 -2.42 5.06
N LYS A 38 7.40 -2.69 6.12
CA LYS A 38 7.91 -3.03 7.45
C LYS A 38 7.16 -4.21 8.02
N TRP A 39 7.84 -5.07 8.78
CA TRP A 39 7.24 -6.27 9.38
C TRP A 39 6.47 -7.17 8.40
N ARG A 40 6.92 -7.20 7.13
CA ARG A 40 6.29 -7.94 6.02
C ARG A 40 4.87 -7.47 5.66
N ILE A 41 4.56 -6.20 5.88
CA ILE A 41 3.31 -5.58 5.45
C ILE A 41 3.58 -4.14 4.92
N PRO A 42 2.82 -3.67 3.90
CA PRO A 42 2.84 -2.28 3.48
C PRO A 42 2.21 -1.37 4.54
N CYS A 43 2.90 -0.30 4.91
CA CYS A 43 2.46 0.69 5.89
C CYS A 43 2.64 2.10 5.32
N TYR A 44 1.60 2.92 5.41
CA TYR A 44 1.69 4.36 5.11
C TYR A 44 2.13 5.13 6.35
N TYR A 45 3.06 6.06 6.15
CA TYR A 45 3.53 6.97 7.18
C TYR A 45 3.29 8.42 6.74
N ILE A 46 2.75 9.23 7.63
CA ILE A 46 2.55 10.67 7.42
C ILE A 46 3.29 11.38 8.55
N GLY A 47 4.16 12.32 8.20
CA GLY A 47 5.04 12.98 9.16
C GLY A 47 6.32 12.20 9.48
N LYS A 48 7.00 12.58 10.58
CA LYS A 48 8.22 11.94 11.09
C LYS A 48 7.90 10.78 12.03
#